data_AF-A0A7X7GSV9-F1
#
_entry.id   AF-A0A7X7GSV9-F1
#
_cell.length_a   1.000
_cell.length_b   1.000
_cell.length_c   1.000
_cell.angle_alpha   90.00
_cell.angle_beta   90.00
_cell.angle_gamma   90.00
#
_symmetry.space_group_name_H-M   'P 1'
#
loop_
_entity.id
_entity.type
_entity.pdbx_description
1 polymer ?
#
loop_
_entity_poly.entity_id
_entity_poly.type
_entity_poly.pdbx_seq_one_letter_code
_entity_poly.pdbx_strand_id
1 'polypeptide(L)'
;MNGNTRVEQRAGYSGRERRRHRTFVTRNTEYHCRGDVCIAVRDRRSDTWLPSHLALHRRITGGVRVLANGTAIPSCEPPRVGEALYFAEGGR
;
A
#
# COMPACT_ATOMS: atom_id res chain seq x y z
N MET A 1 -24.67 -35.23 -33.84
CA MET A 1 -24.69 -34.53 -32.55
C MET A 1 -23.35 -33.83 -32.38
N ASN A 2 -23.20 -32.59 -32.88
CA ASN A 2 -21.92 -31.87 -32.81
C ASN A 2 -22.12 -30.59 -31.99
N GLY A 3 -21.87 -30.70 -30.68
CA GLY A 3 -21.90 -29.59 -29.74
C GLY A 3 -20.65 -28.74 -29.90
N ASN A 4 -20.79 -27.61 -30.60
CA ASN A 4 -19.75 -26.60 -30.73
C ASN A 4 -19.58 -25.86 -29.39
N THR A 5 -18.61 -26.27 -28.57
CA THR A 5 -18.33 -25.63 -27.28
C THR A 5 -17.64 -24.28 -27.52
N ARG A 6 -18.44 -23.21 -27.57
CA ARG A 6 -17.95 -21.84 -27.61
C ARG A 6 -17.32 -21.51 -26.26
N VAL A 7 -15.99 -21.58 -26.16
CA VAL A 7 -15.25 -21.02 -25.02
C VAL A 7 -15.42 -19.51 -25.09
N GLU A 8 -16.37 -18.97 -24.34
CA GLU A 8 -16.51 -17.53 -24.15
C GLU A 8 -15.24 -17.01 -23.48
N GLN A 9 -14.37 -16.41 -24.29
CA GLN A 9 -13.24 -15.63 -23.81
C GLN A 9 -13.80 -14.53 -22.92
N ARG A 10 -13.59 -14.66 -21.60
CA ARG A 10 -13.77 -13.57 -20.66
C ARG A 10 -12.80 -12.47 -21.09
N ALA A 11 -13.30 -11.50 -21.86
CA ALA A 11 -12.54 -10.31 -22.21
C ALA A 11 -12.02 -9.69 -20.91
N GLY A 12 -10.69 -9.72 -20.74
CA GLY A 12 -10.04 -9.10 -19.59
C GLY A 12 -10.41 -7.63 -19.53
N TYR A 13 -10.63 -7.10 -18.32
CA TYR A 13 -10.93 -5.69 -18.09
C TYR A 13 -9.86 -4.80 -18.77
N SER A 14 -10.26 -4.04 -19.79
CA SER A 14 -9.38 -3.15 -20.56
C SER A 14 -9.25 -1.74 -19.98
N GLY A 15 -9.90 -1.47 -18.85
CA GLY A 15 -9.80 -0.17 -18.17
C GLY A 15 -8.42 0.05 -17.53
N ARG A 16 -8.14 1.31 -17.15
CA ARG A 16 -6.85 1.71 -16.56
C ARG A 16 -6.44 0.76 -15.43
N GLU A 17 -5.24 0.18 -15.53
CA GLU A 17 -4.71 -0.81 -14.57
C GLU A 17 -4.85 -0.31 -13.12
N ARG A 18 -5.77 -0.93 -12.37
CA ARG A 18 -6.14 -0.53 -11.01
C ARG A 18 -5.26 -1.17 -9.94
N ARG A 19 -4.57 -2.28 -10.25
CA ARG A 19 -3.67 -3.02 -9.33
C ARG A 19 -2.43 -2.23 -8.91
N ARG A 20 -2.29 -0.98 -9.38
CA ARG A 20 -1.30 -0.03 -8.89
C ARG A 20 -1.67 0.55 -7.53
N HIS A 21 -2.93 0.49 -7.10
CA HIS A 21 -3.30 1.03 -5.79
C HIS A 21 -3.11 -0.02 -4.69
N ARG A 22 -2.28 0.29 -3.70
CA ARG A 22 -2.00 -0.56 -2.54
C ARG A 22 -2.28 0.23 -1.27
N THR A 23 -2.96 -0.39 -0.31
CA THR A 23 -3.18 0.20 1.01
C THR A 23 -2.32 -0.55 2.02
N PHE A 24 -1.56 0.20 2.82
CA PHE A 24 -0.82 -0.33 3.96
C PHE A 24 -1.48 0.18 5.23
N VAL A 25 -1.75 -0.72 6.16
CA VAL A 25 -2.50 -0.39 7.38
C VAL A 25 -1.57 -0.61 8.56
N THR A 26 -1.40 0.42 9.37
CA THR A 26 -0.67 0.34 10.65
C THR A 26 -1.67 0.33 11.80
N ARG A 27 -1.19 0.40 13.04
CA ARG A 27 -2.07 0.45 14.22
C ARG A 27 -3.11 1.57 14.12
N ASN A 28 -2.68 2.77 13.73
CA ASN A 28 -3.51 3.96 13.75
C ASN A 28 -3.71 4.59 12.37
N THR A 29 -2.95 4.18 11.35
CA THR A 29 -2.90 4.95 10.10
C THR A 29 -3.03 4.04 8.88
N GLU A 30 -3.85 4.45 7.92
CA GLU A 30 -3.93 3.86 6.58
C GLU A 30 -3.13 4.72 5.60
N TYR A 31 -2.28 4.06 4.82
CA TYR A 31 -1.46 4.67 3.79
C TYR A 31 -1.93 4.14 2.44
N HIS A 32 -2.47 5.02 1.62
CA HIS A 32 -2.92 4.69 0.27
C HIS A 32 -1.84 5.07 -0.71
N CYS A 33 -1.40 4.09 -1.50
CA CYS A 33 -0.27 4.23 -2.40
C CYS A 33 -0.68 3.92 -3.83
N ARG A 34 -0.03 4.60 -4.79
CA ARG A 34 -0.08 4.27 -6.21
C ARG A 34 1.31 3.85 -6.65
N GLY A 35 1.51 2.54 -6.82
CA GLY A 35 2.83 1.93 -6.93
C GLY A 35 3.50 1.91 -5.56
N ASP A 36 4.66 2.55 -5.48
CA ASP A 36 5.46 2.77 -4.26
C ASP A 36 5.23 4.15 -3.63
N VAL A 37 4.54 5.07 -4.31
CA VAL A 37 4.30 6.44 -3.82
C VAL A 37 3.04 6.52 -2.98
N CYS A 38 3.12 7.08 -1.77
CA CYS A 38 1.97 7.38 -0.94
C CYS A 38 1.24 8.64 -1.45
N ILE A 39 -0.07 8.51 -1.68
CA ILE A 39 -0.95 9.54 -2.26
C ILE A 39 -2.04 10.01 -1.31
N ALA A 40 -2.34 9.24 -0.25
CA ALA A 40 -3.26 9.66 0.79
C ALA A 40 -2.94 8.94 2.10
N VAL A 41 -3.23 9.63 3.21
CA VAL A 41 -3.05 9.10 4.57
C VAL A 41 -4.32 9.35 5.36
N ARG A 42 -4.82 8.34 6.07
CA ARG A 42 -6.01 8.42 6.91
C ARG A 42 -5.69 7.98 8.33
N ASP A 43 -6.09 8.76 9.33
CA ASP A 43 -6.11 8.30 10.72
C ASP A 43 -7.33 7.39 10.92
N ARG A 44 -7.10 6.18 11.41
CA ARG A 44 -8.12 5.15 11.67
C ARG A 44 -8.88 5.41 12.96
N ARG A 45 -8.32 6.20 13.87
CA ARG A 45 -8.98 6.50 15.15
C ARG A 45 -10.06 7.56 14.97
N SER A 46 -9.72 8.65 14.29
CA SER A 46 -10.65 9.74 13.99
C SER A 46 -11.42 9.56 12.68
N ASP A 47 -11.00 8.59 11.85
CA ASP A 47 -11.51 8.37 10.50
C ASP A 47 -11.21 9.53 9.50
N THR A 48 -10.25 10.42 9.83
CA THR A 48 -9.95 11.63 9.05
C THR A 48 -8.76 11.50 8.11
N TRP A 49 -8.83 12.19 6.97
CA TRP A 49 -7.70 12.34 6.06
C TRP A 49 -6.68 13.34 6.60
N LEU A 50 -5.39 13.04 6.43
CA LEU A 50 -4.26 13.84 6.92
C LEU A 50 -3.52 14.49 5.73
N PRO A 51 -3.96 15.65 5.21
CA PRO A 51 -3.42 16.26 3.99
C PRO A 51 -2.00 16.84 4.13
N SER A 52 -1.52 16.99 5.37
CA SER A 52 -0.17 17.50 5.67
C SER A 52 0.76 16.42 6.24
N HIS A 53 0.40 15.14 6.08
CA HIS A 53 1.20 14.04 6.61
C HIS A 53 2.53 13.89 5.86
N LEU A 54 3.63 13.69 6.59
CA LEU A 54 5.00 13.64 6.04
C LEU A 54 5.22 12.54 4.99
N ALA A 55 4.41 11.48 5.03
CA ALA A 55 4.46 10.38 4.07
C ALA A 55 3.92 10.73 2.68
N LEU A 56 3.13 11.81 2.54
CA LEU A 56 2.56 12.19 1.25
C LEU A 56 3.65 12.47 0.23
N HIS A 57 3.46 11.93 -0.98
CA HIS A 57 4.40 11.99 -2.10
C HIS A 57 5.77 11.33 -1.84
N ARG A 58 5.91 10.57 -0.75
CA ARG A 58 7.11 9.78 -0.46
C ARG A 58 6.96 8.36 -0.98
N ARG A 59 8.10 7.77 -1.37
CA ARG A 59 8.18 6.36 -1.75
C ARG A 59 8.34 5.49 -0.51
N ILE A 60 7.56 4.42 -0.44
CA ILE A 60 7.75 3.34 0.51
C ILE A 60 8.94 2.53 0.04
N THR A 61 9.99 2.52 0.85
CA THR A 61 11.20 1.75 0.58
C THR A 61 11.26 0.43 1.35
N GLY A 62 10.45 0.28 2.41
CA GLY A 62 10.33 -0.97 3.14
C GLY A 62 9.42 -0.90 4.36
N GLY A 63 9.16 -2.06 4.96
CA GLY A 63 8.54 -2.14 6.29
C GLY A 63 9.58 -1.94 7.38
N VAL A 64 9.15 -1.50 8.55
CA VAL A 64 9.96 -1.45 9.77
C VAL A 64 9.24 -2.22 10.85
N ARG A 65 9.91 -3.24 11.37
CA ARG A 65 9.42 -4.02 12.49
C ARG A 65 10.05 -3.48 13.76
N VAL A 66 9.21 -3.01 14.67
CA VAL A 66 9.64 -2.62 16.01
C VAL A 66 9.52 -3.85 16.91
N LEU A 67 10.67 -4.33 17.42
CA LEU A 67 10.72 -5.43 18.37
C LEU A 67 10.18 -4.99 19.74
N ALA A 68 9.84 -5.97 20.61
CA ALA A 68 9.32 -5.71 21.95
C ALA A 68 10.27 -4.87 22.83
N ASN A 69 11.56 -4.88 22.52
CA ASN A 69 12.60 -4.07 23.18
C ASN A 69 12.74 -2.65 22.60
N GLY A 70 11.87 -2.24 21.67
CA GLY A 70 11.90 -0.93 21.02
C GLY A 70 12.87 -0.82 19.84
N THR A 71 13.63 -1.87 19.51
CA THR A 71 14.56 -1.84 18.37
C THR A 71 13.79 -1.85 17.05
N ALA A 72 14.08 -0.88 16.18
CA ALA A 72 13.52 -0.81 14.83
C ALA A 72 14.43 -1.53 13.84
N ILE A 73 13.93 -2.59 13.20
CA ILE A 73 14.66 -3.38 12.21
C ILE A 73 14.01 -3.19 10.83
N PRO A 74 14.77 -2.83 9.79
CA PRO A 74 14.25 -2.80 8.43
C PRO A 74 13.80 -4.20 8.01
N SER A 75 12.58 -4.29 7.51
CA SER A 75 12.05 -5.52 6.96
C SER A 75 12.16 -5.48 5.44
N CYS A 76 12.80 -6.50 4.87
CA CYS A 76 12.79 -6.75 3.43
C CYS A 76 11.45 -7.35 2.96
N GLU A 77 10.58 -7.78 3.89
CA GLU A 77 9.24 -8.25 3.57
C GLU A 77 8.28 -7.07 3.31
N PRO A 78 7.23 -7.27 2.49
CA PRO A 78 6.12 -6.33 2.43
C PRO A 78 5.59 -6.05 3.84
N PRO A 79 5.39 -4.78 4.22
CA PRO A 79 4.97 -4.44 5.57
C PRO A 79 3.63 -5.08 5.90
N ARG A 80 3.57 -5.74 7.06
CA ARG A 80 2.35 -6.38 7.56
C ARG A 80 1.43 -5.35 8.20
N VAL A 81 0.16 -5.70 8.29
CA VAL A 81 -0.82 -4.86 9.00
C VAL A 81 -0.37 -4.67 10.44
N GLY A 82 -0.16 -3.42 10.85
CA GLY A 82 0.29 -3.05 12.19
C GLY A 82 1.78 -2.72 12.32
N GLU A 83 2.61 -3.01 11.30
CA GLU A 83 4.04 -2.64 11.31
C GLU A 83 4.25 -1.17 10.97
N ALA A 84 5.38 -0.59 11.38
CA ALA A 84 5.76 0.76 10.97
C ALA A 84 6.23 0.73 9.50
N LEU A 85 6.10 1.86 8.81
CA LEU A 85 6.56 2.01 7.43
C LEU A 85 7.77 2.94 7.39
N TYR A 86 8.75 2.61 6.56
CA TYR A 86 9.84 3.52 6.24
C TYR A 86 9.56 4.19 4.89
N PHE A 87 9.58 5.51 4.91
CA PHE A 87 9.48 6.36 3.74
C PHE A 87 10.87 6.98 3.53
N ALA A 88 11.43 6.81 2.34
CA ALA A 88 12.67 7.49 2.03
C ALA A 88 12.45 9.01 2.10
N GLU A 89 13.35 9.71 2.78
CA GLU A 89 13.50 11.13 2.54
C GLU A 89 13.81 11.29 1.05
N GLY A 90 13.01 12.08 0.36
CA GLY A 90 13.33 12.43 -1.02
C GLY A 90 14.64 13.17 -0.96
N GLY A 91 15.74 12.49 -1.33
CA GLY A 91 17.05 13.11 -1.46
C GLY A 91 16.87 14.37 -2.31
N ARG A 92 17.25 15.50 -1.74
CA ARG A 92 17.35 16.75 -2.45
C ARG A 92 18.62 16.76 -3.30
#